data_AF-A0A372RMB2-F1
#
_entry.id   AF-A0A372RMB2-F1
#
_cell.length_a   1.000
_cell.length_b   1.000
_cell.length_c   1.000
_cell.angle_alpha   90.00
_cell.angle_beta   90.00
_cell.angle_gamma   90.00
#
_symmetry.space_group_name_H-M   'P 1'
#
loop_
_entity.id
_entity.type
_entity.pdbx_description
1 polymer ?
#
loop_
_entity_poly.entity_id
_entity_poly.type
_entity_poly.pdbx_seq_one_letter_code
_entity_poly.pdbx_strand_id
1 'polypeptide(L)' 'NAREATLLNKKFNKLKENSPCKTDEVACIKGKFAKCDQGKFVLTSCGVTTKCFALPLVNSLGTSVTCTTSEDAFNRIK' A
#
# COMPACT_ATOMS: atom_id res chain seq x y z
N ASN A 1 -6.24 3.98 13.67
CA ASN A 1 -5.88 3.61 12.28
C ASN A 1 -4.51 2.96 12.10
N ALA A 2 -3.50 3.23 12.96
CA ALA A 2 -2.14 2.69 12.78
C ALA A 2 -2.07 1.15 12.76
N ARG A 3 -2.85 0.48 13.61
CA ARG A 3 -2.99 -0.99 13.62
C ARG A 3 -3.49 -1.54 12.28
N GLU A 4 -4.53 -0.95 11.72
CA GLU A 4 -5.08 -1.35 10.41
C GLU A 4 -4.05 -1.15 9.29
N ALA A 5 -3.35 -0.01 9.29
CA ALA A 5 -2.28 0.25 8.33
C ALA A 5 -1.15 -0.79 8.43
N THR A 6 -0.79 -1.20 9.65
CA THR A 6 0.21 -2.25 9.89
C THR A 6 -0.26 -3.60 9.34
N LEU A 7 -1.51 -3.99 9.59
CA LEU A 7 -2.08 -5.23 9.08
C LEU A 7 -2.15 -5.24 7.56
N LEU A 8 -2.49 -4.11 6.94
CA LEU A 8 -2.52 -3.96 5.48
C LEU A 8 -1.12 -4.09 4.88
N ASN A 9 -0.11 -3.39 5.41
CA ASN A 9 1.27 -3.54 4.92
C ASN A 9 1.77 -5.00 5.05
N LYS A 10 1.42 -5.69 6.14
CA LYS A 10 1.71 -7.13 6.30
C LYS A 10 0.99 -8.00 5.27
N LYS A 11 -0.27 -7.69 4.95
CA LYS A 11 -1.03 -8.37 3.89
C LYS A 11 -0.38 -8.15 2.52
N PHE A 12 0.00 -6.91 2.22
CA PHE A 12 0.61 -6.55 0.94
C PHE A 12 1.95 -7.26 0.69
N ASN A 13 2.75 -7.49 1.73
CA ASN A 13 3.98 -8.28 1.63
C ASN A 13 3.75 -9.74 1.19
N LYS A 14 2.53 -10.27 1.33
CA LYS A 14 2.16 -11.61 0.87
C LYS A 14 1.60 -11.62 -0.56
N LEU A 15 1.26 -10.45 -1.12
CA LEU A 15 0.71 -10.31 -2.46
C LEU A 15 1.82 -10.28 -3.52
N LYS A 16 1.47 -10.74 -4.71
CA LYS A 16 2.30 -10.70 -5.92
C LYS A 16 1.48 -10.11 -7.06
N GLU A 17 2.15 -9.74 -8.15
CA GLU A 17 1.52 -9.20 -9.37
C GLU A 17 0.38 -10.08 -9.90
N ASN A 18 0.55 -11.40 -9.79
CA ASN A 18 -0.43 -12.39 -10.23
C ASN A 18 -1.44 -12.79 -9.14
N SER A 19 -1.41 -12.15 -7.97
CA SER A 19 -2.42 -12.39 -6.95
C SER A 19 -3.79 -11.94 -7.46
N PRO A 20 -4.85 -12.75 -7.28
CA PRO A 20 -6.19 -12.31 -7.63
C PRO A 20 -6.58 -11.12 -6.76
N CYS A 21 -7.22 -10.13 -7.38
CA CYS A 21 -7.63 -8.89 -6.73
C CYS A 21 -9.01 -8.45 -7.21
N LYS A 22 -9.68 -7.59 -6.43
CA LYS A 22 -10.95 -6.99 -6.83
C LYS A 22 -10.71 -5.70 -7.61
N THR A 23 -11.56 -5.40 -8.59
CA THR A 23 -11.49 -4.15 -9.36
C THR A 23 -11.39 -2.94 -8.42
N ASP A 24 -10.48 -2.02 -8.75
CA ASP A 24 -10.13 -0.83 -7.96
C ASP A 24 -9.49 -1.10 -6.58
N GLU A 25 -9.18 -2.35 -6.23
CA GLU A 25 -8.36 -2.66 -5.05
C GLU A 25 -6.94 -2.13 -5.26
N VAL A 26 -6.40 -1.47 -4.24
CA VAL A 26 -5.04 -0.95 -4.21
C VAL A 26 -4.18 -1.70 -3.20
N ALA A 27 -2.92 -1.93 -3.54
CA ALA A 27 -1.97 -2.64 -2.71
C ALA A 27 -0.54 -2.11 -2.90
N CYS A 28 0.38 -2.54 -2.03
CA CYS A 28 1.81 -2.26 -2.17
C CYS A 28 2.60 -3.53 -2.43
N ILE A 29 2.98 -3.79 -3.67
CA ILE A 29 3.68 -5.04 -4.03
C ILE A 29 5.12 -4.70 -4.38
N LYS A 30 6.08 -5.34 -3.68
CA LYS A 30 7.53 -5.08 -3.84
C LYS A 30 7.89 -3.59 -3.71
N GLY A 31 7.17 -2.84 -2.86
CA GLY A 31 7.37 -1.39 -2.67
C GLY A 31 6.85 -0.51 -3.80
N LYS A 32 6.19 -1.08 -4.82
CA LYS A 32 5.52 -0.35 -5.90
C LYS A 32 4.02 -0.24 -5.60
N PHE A 33 3.41 0.83 -6.09
CA PHE A 33 1.96 1.01 -6.00
C PHE A 33 1.29 0.04 -6.96
N ALA A 34 0.36 -0.77 -6.48
CA ALA A 34 -0.37 -1.73 -7.28
C ALA A 34 -1.84 -1.34 -7.32
N LYS A 35 -2.42 -1.21 -8.52
CA LYS A 35 -3.86 -1.08 -8.71
C LYS A 35 -4.37 -2.33 -9.40
N CYS A 36 -5.46 -2.90 -8.91
CA CYS A 36 -6.12 -4.00 -9.57
C CYS A 36 -6.80 -3.51 -10.84
N ASP A 37 -6.43 -4.10 -11.96
CA ASP A 37 -7.09 -3.94 -13.25
C ASP A 37 -7.44 -5.31 -13.80
N GLN A 38 -8.73 -5.50 -14.12
CA GLN A 38 -9.27 -6.77 -14.64
C GLN A 38 -8.83 -8.04 -13.88
N GLY A 39 -8.71 -7.96 -12.54
CA GLY A 39 -8.37 -9.10 -11.67
C GLY A 39 -6.87 -9.36 -11.50
N LYS A 40 -6.00 -8.50 -12.04
CA LYS A 40 -4.54 -8.56 -11.86
C LYS A 40 -4.00 -7.24 -11.31
N PHE A 41 -2.90 -7.30 -10.56
CA PHE A 41 -2.26 -6.10 -10.04
C PHE A 41 -1.33 -5.47 -11.08
N VAL A 42 -1.64 -4.25 -11.50
CA VAL A 42 -0.77 -3.42 -12.32
C VAL A 42 0.12 -2.58 -11.42
N LEU A 43 1.43 -2.79 -11.53
CA LEU A 43 2.44 -2.07 -10.72
C LEU A 43 2.83 -0.75 -11.37
N THR A 44 2.82 0.30 -10.56
CA THR A 44 3.32 1.63 -10.86
C THR A 44 4.45 1.98 -9.91
N SER A 45 5.58 2.44 -10.44
CA SER A 45 6.71 2.86 -9.60
C SER A 45 6.36 4.12 -8.80
N CYS A 46 6.74 4.16 -7.53
CA CYS A 46 6.51 5.31 -6.66
C CYS A 46 7.51 6.47 -6.88
N GLY A 47 8.64 6.18 -7.52
CA GLY A 47 9.79 7.08 -7.63
C GLY A 47 11.07 6.37 -7.20
N VAL A 48 12.18 7.11 -7.15
CA VAL A 48 13.51 6.56 -6.81
C VAL A 48 13.70 6.40 -5.31
N THR A 49 13.18 7.33 -4.51
CA THR A 49 13.39 7.41 -3.06
C THR A 49 12.16 7.01 -2.24
N THR A 50 11.01 6.86 -2.89
CA THR A 50 9.72 6.57 -2.26
C THR A 50 9.31 5.12 -2.51
N LYS A 51 8.55 4.56 -1.58
CA LYS A 51 7.94 3.25 -1.67
C LYS A 51 6.46 3.33 -1.31
N CYS A 52 5.69 2.38 -1.79
CA CYS A 52 4.28 2.27 -1.46
C CYS A 52 4.11 1.76 -0.02
N PHE A 53 3.29 2.45 0.75
CA PHE A 53 2.85 2.02 2.08
C PHE A 53 1.35 2.27 2.29
N ALA A 54 0.70 1.42 3.09
CA ALA A 54 -0.57 1.78 3.74
C ALA A 54 -0.27 2.67 4.94
N LEU A 55 -0.88 3.85 4.99
CA LEU A 55 -0.74 4.83 6.06
C LEU A 55 -2.09 5.07 6.74
N PRO A 56 -2.12 5.32 8.05
CA PRO A 56 -3.36 5.72 8.70
C PRO A 56 -3.82 7.09 8.21
N LEU A 57 -5.14 7.22 8.01
CA LEU A 57 -5.77 8.51 7.81
C LEU A 57 -5.75 9.28 9.14
N VAL A 58 -5.34 10.55 9.10
CA VAL A 58 -5.18 11.39 10.29
C VAL A 58 -6.49 12.09 10.69
N ASN A 59 -7.32 12.44 9.70
CA ASN A 59 -8.57 13.19 9.90
C ASN A 59 -9.82 12.33 9.63
N SER A 60 -9.68 11.02 9.44
CA SER A 60 -10.78 10.13 9.10
C SER A 60 -10.48 8.69 9.54
N LEU A 61 -11.51 7.87 9.72
CA LEU A 61 -11.34 6.45 9.99
C LEU A 61 -10.79 5.74 8.74
N GLY A 62 -9.89 4.79 8.94
CA GLY A 62 -9.33 3.97 7.87
C GLY A 62 -7.88 4.30 7.50
N THR A 63 -7.49 3.87 6.31
CA THR A 63 -6.11 3.92 5.82
C THR A 63 -6.09 4.36 4.36
N SER A 64 -4.96 4.89 3.92
CA SER A 64 -4.71 5.23 2.53
C SER A 64 -3.44 4.54 2.06
N VAL A 65 -3.45 4.08 0.81
CA VAL A 65 -2.24 3.54 0.16
C VAL A 65 -1.61 4.65 -0.65
N THR A 66 -0.35 4.99 -0.36
CA THR A 66 0.36 6.06 -1.08
C THR A 66 1.86 5.81 -1.13
N CYS A 67 2.51 6.50 -2.05
CA CYS A 67 3.96 6.53 -2.17
C CYS A 67 4.55 7.56 -1.21
N THR A 68 5.40 7.12 -0.29
CA THR A 68 6.10 8.00 0.65
C THR A 68 7.48 7.42 1.00
N THR A 69 8.27 8.09 1.84
CA THR A 69 9.55 7.55 2.33
C THR A 69 9.31 6.56 3.46
N SER A 70 10.24 5.61 3.65
CA SER A 70 10.17 4.68 4.78
C SER A 70 10.13 5.41 6.13
N GLU A 71 10.84 6.54 6.24
CA GLU A 71 10.89 7.37 7.44
C GLU A 71 9.52 7.98 7.77
N ASP A 72 8.84 8.56 6.77
CA ASP A 72 7.48 9.11 6.94
C ASP A 72 6.47 8.00 7.28
N ALA A 73 6.53 6.87 6.56
CA ALA A 73 5.68 5.73 6.85
C ALA A 73 5.88 5.22 8.29
N PHE A 74 7.13 5.09 8.73
CA PHE A 74 7.45 4.69 10.10
C PHE A 74 6.89 5.68 11.12
N ASN A 75 7.06 6.99 10.91
CA ASN A 75 6.56 8.02 11.81
C ASN A 75 5.03 8.03 11.93
N ARG A 76 4.31 7.64 10.89
CA ARG A 76 2.84 7.63 10.88
C ARG A 76 2.22 6.32 11.36
N ILE A 77 2.96 5.21 11.35
CA ILE A 77 2.47 3.87 11.70
C ILE A 77 2.74 3.50 13.18
N LYS A 78 3.37 4.38 13.96
CA LYS A 78 3.65 4.19 15.39
C LYS A 78 2.38 4.01 16.24
#